data_AF-A0A815BJ96-F1
#
_entry.id   AF-A0A815BJ96-F1
#
_cell.length_a   1.000
_cell.length_b   1.000
_cell.length_c   1.000
_cell.angle_alpha   90.00
_cell.angle_beta   90.00
_cell.angle_gamma   90.00
#
_symmetry.space_group_name_H-M   'P 1'
#
loop_
_entity.id
_entity.type
_entity.pdbx_description
1 polymer ?
#
loop_
_entity_poly.entity_id
_entity_poly.type
_entity_poly.pdbx_seq_one_letter_code
_entity_poly.pdbx_strand_id
1 'polypeptide(L)'
;MDVFLRDLNQAYSTGQLTIDDNSLMRYLDYAAIEQQIPMTAASMFWREALQDCKIDRSLALPFDRYRLSDEHRTNRGTLLSFDFGQNLSHDFITYSSSNGITLEQLALDDLNR
;
A
#
# COMPACT_ATOMS: atom_id res chain seq x y z
N MET A 1 2.44 -9.33 6.22
CA MET A 1 2.80 -10.08 7.44
C MET A 1 1.87 -11.26 7.67
N ASP A 2 0.60 -11.13 7.29
CA ASP A 2 -0.44 -12.12 7.63
C ASP A 2 -0.20 -13.50 7.04
N VAL A 3 0.30 -13.60 5.80
CA VAL A 3 0.67 -14.90 5.17
C VAL A 3 1.77 -15.59 5.98
N PHE A 4 2.85 -14.88 6.30
CA PHE A 4 3.96 -15.42 7.08
C PHE A 4 3.52 -15.86 8.49
N LEU A 5 2.76 -15.02 9.20
CA LEU A 5 2.30 -15.33 10.55
C LEU A 5 1.31 -16.50 10.57
N ARG A 6 0.42 -16.59 9.58
CA ARG A 6 -0.49 -17.72 9.41
C ARG A 6 0.28 -19.01 9.17
N ASP A 7 1.22 -19.01 8.23
CA ASP A 7 1.96 -20.21 7.87
C ASP A 7 2.91 -20.64 9.01
N LEU A 8 3.48 -19.68 9.74
CA LEU A 8 4.24 -19.92 10.96
C LEU A 8 3.37 -20.55 12.06
N ASN A 9 2.18 -20.00 12.31
CA ASN A 9 1.25 -20.52 13.31
C ASN A 9 0.80 -21.95 12.96
N GLN A 10 0.56 -22.20 11.66
CA GLN A 10 0.22 -23.52 11.17
C GLN A 10 1.37 -24.50 11.36
N ALA A 11 2.59 -24.16 10.94
CA ALA A 11 3.77 -25.01 11.12
C ALA A 11 4.03 -25.33 12.58
N TYR A 12 3.81 -24.36 13.48
CA TYR A 12 3.94 -24.55 14.92
C TYR A 12 2.85 -25.47 15.48
N SER A 13 1.61 -25.35 15.00
CA SER A 13 0.46 -26.08 15.54
C SER A 13 0.35 -27.51 15.00
N THR A 14 0.71 -27.76 13.74
CA THR A 14 0.53 -29.06 13.08
C THR A 14 1.85 -29.74 12.73
N GLY A 15 2.99 -29.08 12.89
CA GLY A 15 4.30 -29.58 12.48
C GLY A 15 4.49 -29.67 10.95
N GLN A 16 3.55 -29.13 10.17
CA GLN A 16 3.56 -29.18 8.71
C GLN A 16 3.35 -27.79 8.14
N LEU A 17 4.15 -27.44 7.12
CA LEU A 17 3.88 -26.29 6.27
C LEU A 17 2.80 -26.67 5.26
N THR A 18 1.89 -25.75 4.98
CA THR A 18 0.83 -25.90 3.96
C THR A 18 1.40 -26.00 2.55
N ILE A 19 2.67 -25.61 2.37
CA ILE A 19 3.34 -25.44 1.09
C ILE A 19 4.29 -26.64 0.88
N ASP A 20 3.72 -27.79 0.53
CA ASP A 20 4.49 -28.91 -0.05
C ASP A 20 4.11 -29.16 -1.52
N ASP A 21 3.44 -28.20 -2.14
CA ASP A 21 2.93 -28.32 -3.49
C ASP A 21 3.89 -27.65 -4.48
N ASN A 22 4.59 -28.47 -5.26
CA ASN A 22 5.49 -28.05 -6.35
C ASN A 22 4.79 -27.26 -7.47
N SER A 23 3.47 -27.04 -7.36
CA SER A 23 2.64 -26.27 -8.28
C SER A 23 2.52 -24.77 -7.95
N LEU A 24 3.02 -24.33 -6.78
CA LEU A 24 2.97 -22.92 -6.37
C LEU A 24 4.09 -22.10 -7.03
N MET A 25 3.71 -21.05 -7.77
CA MET A 25 4.64 -20.03 -8.29
C MET A 25 5.48 -19.44 -7.14
N ARG A 26 6.79 -19.40 -7.34
CA ARG A 26 7.73 -18.79 -6.41
C ARG A 26 7.96 -17.33 -6.78
N TYR A 27 8.47 -16.55 -5.83
CA TYR A 27 8.82 -15.15 -6.09
C TYR A 27 9.79 -14.98 -7.26
N LEU A 28 10.72 -15.93 -7.46
CA LEU A 28 11.63 -15.92 -8.60
C LEU A 28 10.91 -16.04 -9.96
N ASP A 29 9.85 -16.84 -10.01
CA ASP A 29 9.06 -17.00 -11.23
C ASP A 29 8.33 -15.69 -11.57
N TYR A 30 7.77 -15.02 -10.56
CA TYR A 30 7.17 -13.69 -10.71
C TYR A 30 8.18 -12.65 -11.22
N ALA A 31 9.38 -12.59 -10.62
CA ALA A 31 10.42 -11.64 -11.02
C ALA A 31 10.89 -11.86 -12.47
N ALA A 32 10.98 -13.12 -12.91
CA ALA A 32 11.33 -13.45 -14.29
C ALA A 32 10.22 -13.04 -15.28
N ILE A 33 8.96 -13.15 -14.89
CA ILE A 33 7.81 -12.69 -15.67
C ILE A 33 7.79 -11.15 -15.75
N GLU A 34 7.99 -10.47 -14.62
CA GLU A 34 8.00 -9.00 -14.55
C GLU A 34 8.98 -8.37 -15.54
N GLN A 35 10.17 -8.96 -15.70
CA GLN A 35 11.18 -8.51 -16.65
C GLN A 35 10.74 -8.62 -18.12
N GLN A 36 9.80 -9.51 -18.43
CA GLN A 36 9.30 -9.75 -19.79
C GLN A 36 8.06 -8.91 -20.11
N ILE A 37 7.42 -8.31 -19.11
CA ILE A 37 6.21 -7.49 -19.31
C ILE A 37 6.60 -6.13 -19.90
N PRO A 38 6.05 -5.74 -21.07
CA PRO A 38 6.34 -4.46 -21.68
C PRO A 38 5.73 -3.32 -20.85
N MET A 39 6.58 -2.47 -20.28
CA MET A 39 6.16 -1.33 -19.45
C MET A 39 5.92 -0.02 -20.23
N THR A 40 5.99 -0.04 -21.56
CA THR A 40 5.93 1.17 -22.40
C THR A 40 4.64 1.97 -22.20
N ALA A 41 3.48 1.31 -22.15
CA ALA A 41 2.20 1.99 -21.96
C ALA A 41 2.09 2.66 -20.58
N ALA A 42 2.50 1.95 -19.53
CA ALA A 42 2.53 2.49 -18.17
C ALA A 42 3.51 3.67 -18.05
N SER A 43 4.70 3.56 -18.65
CA SER A 43 5.69 4.64 -18.67
C SER A 43 5.18 5.90 -19.36
N MET A 44 4.47 5.77 -20.49
CA MET A 44 3.88 6.91 -21.18
C MET A 44 2.78 7.55 -20.34
N PHE A 45 1.89 6.72 -19.77
CA PHE A 45 0.82 7.18 -18.89
C PHE A 45 1.37 7.97 -17.69
N TRP A 46 2.33 7.41 -16.94
CA TRP A 46 2.88 8.10 -15.76
C TRP A 46 3.64 9.37 -16.11
N ARG A 47 4.31 9.41 -17.26
CA ARG A 47 4.97 10.62 -17.74
C ARG A 47 3.97 11.74 -18.01
N GLU A 48 2.84 11.43 -18.63
CA GLU A 48 1.78 12.40 -18.91
C GLU A 48 1.05 12.80 -17.62
N ALA A 49 0.64 11.83 -16.81
CA ALA A 49 -0.11 12.07 -15.56
C ALA A 49 0.66 12.90 -14.53
N LEU A 50 1.99 12.78 -14.50
CA LEU A 50 2.85 13.50 -13.54
C LEU A 50 3.53 14.74 -14.14
N GLN A 51 3.29 15.07 -15.40
CA GLN A 51 3.98 16.16 -16.10
C GLN A 51 3.85 17.51 -15.38
N ASP A 52 2.66 17.79 -14.86
CA ASP A 52 2.35 19.05 -14.15
C ASP A 52 2.49 18.92 -12.62
N CYS A 53 2.82 17.73 -12.12
CA CYS A 53 3.07 17.54 -10.70
C CYS A 53 4.38 18.22 -10.31
N LYS A 54 4.33 19.06 -9.27
CA LYS A 54 5.53 19.67 -8.67
C LYS A 54 6.25 18.63 -7.81
N ILE A 55 6.83 17.60 -8.43
CA ILE A 55 7.52 16.49 -7.74
C ILE A 55 8.68 17.03 -6.88
N ASP A 56 9.33 18.11 -7.34
CA ASP A 56 10.42 18.78 -6.62
C ASP A 56 9.94 19.54 -5.38
N ARG A 57 8.62 19.74 -5.23
CA ARG A 57 8.04 20.44 -4.09
C ARG A 57 7.41 19.44 -3.14
N SER A 58 8.03 19.28 -1.97
CA SER A 58 7.43 18.52 -0.88
C SER A 58 6.10 19.14 -0.45
N LEU A 59 5.14 18.28 -0.09
CA LEU A 59 3.87 18.71 0.51
C LEU A 59 4.18 19.45 1.82
N ALA A 60 3.65 20.66 1.97
CA ALA A 60 3.85 21.49 3.15
C ALA A 60 2.98 20.95 4.29
N LEU A 61 3.49 19.95 4.99
CA LEU A 61 2.87 19.42 6.20
C LEU A 61 3.35 20.22 7.42
N PRO A 62 2.56 20.30 8.49
CA PRO A 62 3.03 20.87 9.75
C PRO A 62 4.18 20.00 10.28
N PHE A 63 5.33 20.63 10.49
CA PHE A 63 6.51 19.97 11.04
C PHE A 63 6.84 20.55 12.40
N ASP A 64 7.01 19.68 13.40
CA ASP A 64 7.51 20.08 14.73
C ASP A 64 8.99 20.50 14.67
N ARG A 65 9.72 20.07 13.63
CA ARG A 65 11.14 20.38 13.39
C ARG A 65 11.40 20.58 11.89
N TYR A 66 12.16 21.61 11.54
CA TYR A 66 12.59 21.83 10.15
C TYR A 66 13.45 20.65 9.65
N ARG A 67 13.06 20.07 8.52
CA ARG A 67 13.90 19.10 7.80
C ARG A 67 15.04 19.84 7.12
N LEU A 68 16.29 19.55 7.50
CA LEU A 68 17.46 20.03 6.77
C LEU A 68 17.64 19.17 5.50
N SER A 69 18.02 19.79 4.39
CA SER A 69 18.16 19.13 3.08
C SER A 69 19.19 17.98 3.05
N ASP A 70 20.16 17.99 3.98
CA ASP A 70 21.24 17.01 4.08
C ASP A 70 21.09 16.05 5.29
N GLU A 71 19.94 16.05 5.96
CA GLU A 71 19.73 15.14 7.09
C GLU A 71 19.63 13.68 6.61
N HIS A 72 20.52 12.85 7.12
CA HIS A 72 20.44 11.40 6.95
C HIS A 72 19.12 10.93 7.55
N ARG A 73 18.22 10.41 6.70
CA ARG A 73 16.96 9.82 7.15
C ARG A 73 17.27 8.70 8.15
N THR A 74 16.85 8.89 9.38
CA THR A 74 17.03 7.88 10.45
C THR A 74 16.15 6.65 10.25
N ASN A 75 15.20 6.71 9.29
CA ASN A 75 14.20 5.67 8.99
C ASN A 75 13.38 5.21 10.20
N ARG A 76 13.31 6.05 11.25
CA ARG A 76 12.44 5.79 12.41
C ARG A 76 11.03 6.27 12.10
N GLY A 77 10.06 5.37 12.29
CA GLY A 77 8.63 5.67 12.23
C GLY A 77 8.00 5.58 13.60
N THR A 78 6.91 6.33 13.81
CA THR A 78 6.00 6.14 14.95
C THR A 78 4.67 5.64 14.40
N LEU A 79 4.07 4.67 15.07
CA LEU A 79 2.75 4.14 14.71
C LEU A 79 1.70 4.76 15.64
N LEU A 80 0.68 5.36 15.04
CA LEU A 80 -0.55 5.76 15.71
C LEU A 80 -1.67 4.93 15.10
N SER A 81 -2.48 4.30 15.95
CA SER A 81 -3.62 3.50 15.52
C SER A 81 -4.91 4.21 15.89
N PHE A 82 -5.87 4.21 14.97
CA PHE A 82 -7.22 4.68 15.19
C PHE A 82 -8.21 3.63 14.68
N ASP A 83 -9.36 3.55 15.33
CA ASP A 83 -10.46 2.66 14.95
C ASP A 83 -11.70 3.52 14.76
N PHE A 84 -12.35 3.39 13.59
CA PHE A 84 -13.59 4.10 13.28
C PHE A 84 -14.81 3.43 13.94
N GLY A 85 -14.67 2.21 14.45
CA GLY A 85 -15.76 1.43 15.01
C GLY A 85 -16.69 0.86 13.95
N GLN A 86 -17.38 -0.22 14.32
CA GLN A 86 -18.13 -1.04 13.37
C GLN A 86 -19.28 -0.30 12.67
N ASN A 87 -19.95 0.63 13.36
CA ASN A 87 -21.08 1.37 12.80
C ASN A 87 -20.64 2.32 11.67
N LEU A 88 -19.62 3.15 11.94
CA LEU A 88 -19.10 4.08 10.92
C LEU A 88 -18.46 3.32 9.77
N SER A 89 -17.72 2.24 10.04
CA SER A 89 -17.19 1.37 8.99
C SER A 89 -18.30 0.80 8.10
N HIS A 90 -19.43 0.38 8.68
CA HIS A 90 -20.57 -0.11 7.92
C HIS A 90 -21.19 0.99 7.06
N ASP A 91 -21.42 2.17 7.64
CA ASP A 91 -22.01 3.31 6.92
C ASP A 91 -21.13 3.74 5.74
N PHE A 92 -19.80 3.79 5.91
CA PHE A 92 -18.86 4.09 4.83
C PHE A 92 -18.89 3.05 3.71
N ILE A 93 -18.92 1.76 4.05
CA ILE A 93 -19.00 0.68 3.06
C ILE A 93 -20.34 0.73 2.30
N THR A 94 -21.45 0.96 3.00
CA THR A 94 -22.76 1.09 2.37
C THR A 94 -22.82 2.30 1.45
N TYR A 95 -22.27 3.44 1.87
CA TYR A 95 -22.21 4.65 1.06
C TYR A 95 -21.33 4.46 -0.18
N SER A 96 -20.14 3.87 -0.04
CA SER A 96 -19.24 3.66 -1.19
C SER A 96 -19.90 2.73 -2.21
N SER A 97 -20.54 1.67 -1.72
CA SER A 97 -21.26 0.69 -2.56
C SER A 97 -22.44 1.30 -3.30
N SER A 98 -23.23 2.17 -2.65
CA SER A 98 -24.40 2.80 -3.26
C SER A 98 -24.04 3.88 -4.30
N ASN A 99 -22.85 4.48 -4.17
CA ASN A 99 -22.36 5.49 -5.11
C ASN A 99 -21.40 4.94 -6.18
N GLY A 100 -21.07 3.64 -6.14
CA GLY A 100 -20.14 3.03 -7.09
C GLY A 100 -18.71 3.54 -6.96
N ILE A 101 -18.34 4.03 -5.77
CA ILE A 101 -17.02 4.58 -5.45
C ILE A 101 -16.28 3.57 -4.56
N THR A 102 -14.97 3.44 -4.70
CA THR A 102 -14.20 2.57 -3.80
C THR A 102 -13.93 3.27 -2.47
N LEU A 103 -13.74 2.50 -1.40
CA LEU A 103 -13.49 3.07 -0.07
C LEU A 103 -12.21 3.92 -0.05
N GLU A 104 -11.20 3.52 -0.84
CA GLU A 104 -9.93 4.23 -0.97
C GLU A 104 -10.10 5.62 -1.60
N GLN A 105 -10.99 5.75 -2.59
CA GLN A 105 -11.30 7.04 -3.22
C GLN A 105 -11.99 7.96 -2.23
N LEU A 106 -12.92 7.42 -1.45
CA LEU A 106 -13.64 8.18 -0.42
C LEU A 106 -12.70 8.69 0.67
N ALA A 107 -11.70 7.90 1.08
CA ALA A 107 -10.71 8.32 2.06
C ALA A 107 -9.72 9.39 1.52
N LEU A 108 -9.50 9.42 0.20
CA LEU A 108 -8.60 10.38 -0.44
C LEU A 108 -9.23 11.78 -0.56
N ASP A 109 -10.53 11.85 -0.85
CA ASP A 109 -11.25 13.10 -1.09
C ASP A 109 -11.30 14.02 0.13
N ASP A 110 -11.27 13.46 1.35
CA ASP A 110 -11.32 14.23 2.60
C ASP A 110 -9.97 14.90 2.96
N LEU A 111 -8.90 14.62 2.20
CA LEU A 111 -7.57 15.24 2.42
C LEU A 111 -7.38 16.57 1.65
N ASN A 112 -8.38 17.01 0.88
CA ASN A 112 -8.34 18.21 0.04
C ASN A 112 -9.29 19.36 0.49
N ARG A 113 -9.83 19.28 1.71
CA ARG A 113 -10.60 20.37 2.34
C ARG A 113 -9.84 20.97 3.52
#